data_AF-A0A3C1G1C6-F1
#
_entry.id   AF-A0A3C1G1C6-F1
#
_cell.length_a   1.000
_cell.length_b   1.000
_cell.length_c   1.000
_cell.angle_alpha   90.00
_cell.angle_beta   90.00
_cell.angle_gamma   90.00
#
_symmetry.space_group_name_H-M   'P 1'
#
loop_
_entity.id
_entity.type
_entity.pdbx_description
1 polymer ?
#
loop_
_entity_poly.entity_id
_entity_poly.type
_entity_poly.pdbx_seq_one_letter_code
_entity_poly.pdbx_strand_id
1 'polypeptide(L)'
;MFQGDRIAHVILGFSPDAISLQNTSDTLYIQPLVENLTGDIYVVMTDGKSKIVSLVSTIPGLRDRSVRIINNIEDVSERIRKVNSAGLTPAGLIKAMIVGEDIDGVSISQTSQVIIDTPIQLTAETVYDAVYLKGYIVDMTDHPNFDIKGISMKGLVAGATYGRRGYFIFEVE
;
A
#
# COMPACT_ATOMS: atom_id res chain seq x y z
N MET A 1 14.14 10.70 -7.75
CA MET A 1 13.23 10.96 -8.90
C MET A 1 11.80 10.96 -8.39
N PHE A 2 11.05 12.02 -8.66
CA PHE A 2 9.66 12.25 -8.26
C PHE A 2 8.77 11.92 -9.46
N GLN A 3 8.13 10.76 -9.45
CA GLN A 3 7.35 10.30 -10.60
C GLN A 3 5.97 10.95 -10.58
N GLY A 4 5.59 11.60 -11.69
CA GLY A 4 4.28 12.24 -11.86
C GLY A 4 4.20 13.70 -11.37
N ASP A 5 5.22 14.18 -10.67
CA ASP A 5 5.24 15.54 -10.11
C ASP A 5 6.43 16.35 -10.62
N ARG A 6 6.30 17.69 -10.57
CA ARG A 6 7.42 18.62 -10.82
C ARG A 6 7.86 19.33 -9.55
N ILE A 7 9.16 19.50 -9.38
CA ILE A 7 9.77 20.26 -8.29
C ILE A 7 9.57 21.75 -8.56
N ALA A 8 9.01 22.47 -7.60
CA ALA A 8 8.90 23.93 -7.61
C ALA A 8 10.02 24.59 -6.79
N HIS A 9 10.20 24.14 -5.55
CA HIS A 9 11.22 24.67 -4.65
C HIS A 9 11.88 23.58 -3.82
N VAL A 10 13.14 23.83 -3.41
CA VAL A 10 13.89 22.99 -2.48
C VAL A 10 14.34 23.86 -1.33
N ILE A 11 14.01 23.46 -0.11
CA ILE A 11 14.31 24.20 1.13
C ILE A 11 15.18 23.29 2.00
N LEU A 12 16.31 23.82 2.46
CA LEU A 12 17.26 23.10 3.29
C LEU A 12 16.98 23.37 4.77
N GLY A 13 16.93 22.30 5.58
CA GLY A 13 16.88 22.38 7.04
C GLY A 13 18.24 22.56 7.70
N PHE A 14 19.30 22.80 6.92
CA PHE A 14 20.69 22.91 7.36
C PHE A 14 21.46 23.88 6.46
N SER A 15 22.74 24.14 6.79
CA SER A 15 23.57 25.10 6.05
C SER A 15 23.73 24.71 4.57
N PRO A 16 23.52 25.63 3.62
CA PRO A 16 23.73 25.36 2.20
C PRO A 16 25.18 25.01 1.86
N ASP A 17 26.15 25.49 2.64
CA ASP A 17 27.58 25.20 2.43
C ASP A 17 27.93 23.73 2.71
N ALA A 18 27.04 22.99 3.37
CA ALA A 18 27.25 21.59 3.71
C ALA A 18 26.90 20.62 2.56
N ILE A 19 26.29 21.11 1.47
CA ILE A 19 25.71 20.27 0.43
C ILE A 19 25.85 20.88 -0.97
N SER A 20 26.09 20.03 -1.97
CA SER A 20 25.89 20.36 -3.37
C SER A 20 24.55 19.77 -3.82
N LEU A 21 23.68 20.64 -4.33
CA LEU A 21 22.37 20.29 -4.86
C LEU A 21 22.27 20.67 -6.33
N GLN A 22 21.71 19.77 -7.12
CA GLN A 22 21.28 20.05 -8.48
C GLN A 22 19.89 19.46 -8.67
N ASN A 23 18.98 20.20 -9.30
CA ASN A 23 17.66 19.69 -9.60
C ASN A 23 17.32 19.84 -11.09
N THR A 24 16.50 18.92 -11.59
CA THR A 24 15.76 19.05 -12.85
C THR A 24 14.29 19.30 -12.52
N SER A 25 13.39 19.13 -13.50
CA SER A 25 11.95 19.22 -13.27
C SER A 25 11.43 18.16 -12.29
N ASP A 26 12.04 16.98 -12.23
CA ASP A 26 11.52 15.80 -11.52
C ASP A 26 12.58 15.03 -10.71
N THR A 27 13.83 15.51 -10.72
CA THR A 27 14.95 14.81 -10.07
C THR A 27 15.74 15.78 -9.23
N LEU A 28 16.14 15.33 -8.04
CA LEU A 28 17.02 16.04 -7.13
C LEU A 28 18.29 15.19 -6.95
N TYR A 29 19.43 15.77 -7.28
CA TYR A 29 20.76 15.22 -7.06
C TYR A 29 21.31 15.83 -5.78
N ILE A 30 21.77 14.98 -4.87
CA ILE A 30 22.16 15.33 -3.50
C ILE A 30 23.57 14.81 -3.28
N GLN A 31 24.51 15.72 -3.03
CA GLN A 31 25.90 15.38 -2.73
C GLN A 31 26.35 16.12 -1.47
N PRO A 32 26.44 15.45 -0.31
CA PRO A 32 27.02 16.03 0.89
C PRO A 32 28.48 16.46 0.64
N LEU A 33 28.85 17.64 1.16
CA LEU A 33 30.21 18.20 1.09
C LEU A 33 30.96 18.07 2.42
N VAL A 34 30.24 17.82 3.51
CA VAL A 34 30.79 17.59 4.85
C VAL A 34 30.50 16.16 5.30
N GLU A 35 31.36 15.63 6.16
CA GLU A 35 31.14 14.35 6.80
C GLU A 35 29.97 14.42 7.78
N ASN A 36 29.25 13.32 7.93
CA ASN A 36 28.16 13.17 8.90
C ASN A 36 26.98 14.14 8.75
N LEU A 37 26.77 14.70 7.56
CA LEU A 37 25.59 15.50 7.28
C LEU A 37 24.30 14.69 7.53
N THR A 38 23.49 15.19 8.46
CA THR A 38 22.16 14.65 8.80
C THR A 38 21.19 15.82 8.89
N GLY A 39 19.98 15.64 8.36
CA GLY A 39 18.95 16.68 8.38
C GLY A 39 17.95 16.53 7.24
N ASP A 40 16.98 17.44 7.20
CA ASP A 40 15.86 17.33 6.27
C ASP A 40 15.98 18.30 5.09
N ILE A 41 15.57 17.82 3.92
CA ILE A 41 15.32 18.61 2.72
C ILE A 41 13.82 18.60 2.46
N TYR A 42 13.23 19.79 2.35
CA TYR A 42 11.82 19.96 2.02
C TYR A 42 11.71 20.27 0.53
N VAL A 43 11.05 19.40 -0.21
CA VAL A 43 10.83 19.55 -1.66
C VAL A 43 9.38 19.93 -1.87
N VAL A 44 9.15 21.18 -2.28
CA VAL A 44 7.84 21.71 -2.63
C VAL A 44 7.57 21.40 -4.09
N MET A 45 6.46 20.71 -4.35
CA MET A 45 6.04 20.32 -5.70
C MET A 45 5.15 21.41 -6.31
N THR A 46 5.03 21.43 -7.64
CA THR A 46 4.22 22.42 -8.37
C THR A 46 2.72 22.35 -8.06
N ASP A 47 2.24 21.22 -7.53
CA ASP A 47 0.85 21.07 -7.07
C ASP A 47 0.60 21.64 -5.66
N GLY A 48 1.63 22.23 -5.04
CA GLY A 48 1.58 22.81 -3.70
C GLY A 48 1.82 21.81 -2.57
N LYS A 49 1.93 20.50 -2.85
CA LYS A 49 2.31 19.51 -1.85
C LYS A 49 3.81 19.59 -1.55
N SER A 50 4.19 19.12 -0.36
CA SER A 50 5.59 19.04 0.04
C SER A 50 5.98 17.60 0.35
N LYS A 51 7.23 17.25 0.02
CA LYS A 51 7.88 15.99 0.39
C LYS A 51 9.06 16.30 1.29
N ILE A 52 9.28 15.46 2.29
CA ILE A 52 10.44 15.54 3.18
C ILE A 52 11.40 14.44 2.79
N VAL A 53 12.64 14.80 2.47
CA VAL A 53 13.75 13.87 2.23
C VAL A 53 14.72 14.03 3.38
N SER A 54 14.74 13.05 4.28
CA SER A 54 15.67 13.02 5.41
C SER A 54 17.00 12.40 4.98
N LEU A 55 18.08 13.15 5.17
CA LEU A 55 19.45 12.68 5.00
C LEU A 55 19.96 12.09 6.31
N VAL A 56 20.52 10.90 6.22
CA VAL A 56 21.14 10.20 7.37
C VAL A 56 22.58 9.85 6.99
N SER A 57 23.53 10.18 7.87
CA SER A 57 24.93 9.77 7.66
C SER A 57 25.05 8.24 7.61
N THR A 58 25.80 7.73 6.64
CA THR A 58 26.05 6.30 6.48
C THR A 58 27.44 6.03 5.91
N ILE A 59 27.93 4.81 6.13
CA ILE A 59 29.21 4.36 5.60
C ILE A 59 29.15 4.25 4.06
N PRO A 60 30.27 4.46 3.33
CA PRO A 60 30.26 4.52 1.86
C PRO A 60 29.61 3.32 1.15
N GLY A 61 29.72 2.12 1.73
CA GLY A 61 29.15 0.90 1.16
C GLY A 61 27.62 0.76 1.30
N LEU A 62 26.98 1.58 2.14
CA LEU A 62 25.54 1.54 2.43
C LEU A 62 24.80 2.77 1.91
N ARG A 63 25.43 3.56 1.04
CA ARG A 63 24.81 4.76 0.47
C ARG A 63 23.76 4.40 -0.57
N ASP A 64 22.57 4.96 -0.42
CA ASP A 64 21.55 4.93 -1.46
C ASP A 64 22.05 5.70 -2.70
N ARG A 65 22.23 5.00 -3.82
CA ARG A 65 22.64 5.62 -5.09
C ARG A 65 21.47 6.28 -5.82
N SER A 66 20.25 5.80 -5.59
CA SER A 66 19.04 6.30 -6.22
C SER A 66 17.81 5.99 -5.39
N VAL A 67 16.97 7.00 -5.17
CA VAL A 67 15.66 6.84 -4.52
C VAL A 67 14.58 7.32 -5.50
N ARG A 68 13.55 6.49 -5.68
CA ARG A 68 12.36 6.81 -6.47
C ARG A 68 11.19 7.04 -5.52
N ILE A 69 10.58 8.21 -5.63
CA ILE A 69 9.41 8.61 -4.84
C ILE A 69 8.22 8.53 -5.77
N ILE A 70 7.29 7.62 -5.44
CA ILE A 70 6.07 7.36 -6.20
C ILE A 70 4.90 7.95 -5.42
N ASN A 71 4.12 8.83 -6.06
CA ASN A 71 2.92 9.39 -5.47
C ASN A 71 1.72 8.44 -5.66
N ASN A 72 1.36 7.69 -4.62
CA ASN A 72 0.20 6.77 -4.64
C ASN A 72 -1.19 7.46 -4.60
N ILE A 73 -1.28 8.79 -4.75
CA ILE A 73 -2.57 9.49 -4.63
C ILE A 73 -3.40 9.35 -5.94
N GLU A 74 -2.75 9.29 -7.12
CA GLU A 74 -3.45 8.99 -8.38
C GLU A 74 -3.92 7.52 -8.43
N ASP A 75 -3.18 6.61 -7.81
CA ASP A 75 -3.47 5.17 -7.81
C ASP A 75 -4.79 4.85 -7.08
N VAL A 76 -5.06 5.46 -5.92
CA VAL A 76 -6.31 5.18 -5.19
C VAL A 76 -7.54 5.67 -5.96
N SER A 77 -7.49 6.86 -6.55
CA SER A 77 -8.64 7.40 -7.31
C SER A 77 -8.89 6.62 -8.61
N GLU A 78 -7.82 6.22 -9.30
CA GLU A 78 -7.92 5.38 -10.50
C GLU A 78 -8.41 3.96 -10.15
N ARG A 79 -7.90 3.36 -9.07
CA ARG A 79 -8.37 2.07 -8.55
C ARG A 79 -9.85 2.14 -8.15
N ILE A 80 -10.27 3.17 -7.43
CA ILE A 80 -11.71 3.40 -7.12
C ILE A 80 -12.53 3.48 -8.39
N ARG A 81 -12.07 4.24 -9.41
CA ARG A 81 -12.77 4.34 -10.70
C ARG A 81 -12.88 2.98 -11.39
N LYS A 82 -11.80 2.20 -11.42
CA LYS A 82 -11.75 0.87 -12.02
C LYS A 82 -12.70 -0.10 -11.32
N VAL A 83 -12.63 -0.16 -9.99
CA VAL A 83 -13.50 -1.03 -9.18
C VAL A 83 -14.97 -0.64 -9.33
N ASN A 84 -15.29 0.67 -9.34
CA ASN A 84 -16.66 1.15 -9.59
C ASN A 84 -17.14 0.83 -11.01
N SER A 85 -16.28 1.00 -12.02
CA SER A 85 -16.61 0.69 -13.41
C SER A 85 -16.80 -0.81 -13.67
N ALA A 86 -16.12 -1.66 -12.89
CA ALA A 86 -16.29 -3.10 -12.90
C ALA A 86 -17.57 -3.56 -12.19
N GLY A 87 -18.28 -2.66 -11.49
CA GLY A 87 -19.48 -2.99 -10.73
C GLY A 87 -19.20 -4.01 -9.63
N LEU A 88 -18.01 -3.94 -9.01
CA LEU A 88 -17.56 -4.95 -8.07
C LEU A 88 -18.44 -4.95 -6.81
N THR A 89 -19.19 -6.04 -6.64
CA THR A 89 -19.98 -6.32 -5.44
C THR A 89 -19.23 -7.27 -4.50
N PRO A 90 -19.58 -7.36 -3.21
CA PRO A 90 -19.01 -8.36 -2.31
C PRO A 90 -19.11 -9.80 -2.87
N ALA A 91 -20.24 -10.15 -3.49
CA ALA A 91 -20.41 -11.46 -4.13
C ALA A 91 -19.50 -11.64 -5.36
N GLY A 92 -19.31 -10.59 -6.16
CA GLY A 92 -18.38 -10.58 -7.29
C GLY A 92 -16.93 -10.80 -6.86
N LEU A 93 -16.52 -10.16 -5.76
CA LEU A 93 -15.19 -10.32 -5.19
C LEU A 93 -14.97 -11.74 -4.65
N ILE A 94 -15.95 -12.33 -3.95
CA ILE A 94 -15.91 -13.74 -3.52
C ILE A 94 -15.75 -14.68 -4.72
N LYS A 95 -16.51 -14.46 -5.80
CA LYS A 95 -16.40 -15.28 -7.01
C LYS A 95 -14.97 -15.22 -7.56
N ALA A 96 -14.40 -14.02 -7.71
CA ALA A 96 -13.04 -13.84 -8.21
C ALA A 96 -11.99 -14.53 -7.33
N MET A 97 -12.13 -14.44 -6.00
CA MET A 97 -11.25 -15.15 -5.06
C MET A 97 -11.35 -16.68 -5.20
N ILE A 98 -12.55 -17.22 -5.47
CA ILE A 98 -12.76 -18.66 -5.69
C ILE A 98 -12.08 -19.13 -6.99
N VAL A 99 -12.23 -18.36 -8.07
CA VAL A 99 -11.68 -18.75 -9.39
C VAL A 99 -10.24 -18.31 -9.61
N GLY A 100 -9.68 -17.48 -8.72
CA GLY A 100 -8.33 -16.92 -8.85
C GLY A 100 -8.22 -15.88 -9.97
N GLU A 101 -9.29 -15.10 -10.21
CA GLU A 101 -9.35 -14.10 -11.26
C GLU A 101 -8.75 -12.76 -10.79
N ASP A 102 -7.92 -12.16 -11.66
CA ASP A 102 -7.39 -10.82 -11.46
C ASP A 102 -8.43 -9.77 -11.87
N ILE A 103 -8.82 -8.90 -10.95
CA ILE A 103 -9.83 -7.86 -11.18
C ILE A 103 -9.11 -6.51 -11.27
N ASP A 104 -9.35 -5.77 -12.34
CA ASP A 104 -8.72 -4.46 -12.53
C ASP A 104 -9.06 -3.50 -11.37
N GLY A 105 -8.02 -2.89 -10.79
CA GLY A 105 -8.10 -2.04 -9.60
C GLY A 105 -8.05 -2.77 -8.25
N VAL A 106 -8.08 -4.10 -8.24
CA VAL A 106 -7.92 -4.93 -7.03
C VAL A 106 -6.48 -5.40 -6.91
N SER A 107 -5.86 -5.21 -5.75
CA SER A 107 -4.50 -5.69 -5.48
C SER A 107 -4.54 -7.02 -4.75
N ILE A 108 -3.80 -8.02 -5.25
CA ILE A 108 -3.73 -9.36 -4.65
C ILE A 108 -2.39 -9.54 -3.96
N SER A 109 -2.39 -9.94 -2.69
CA SER A 109 -1.17 -10.19 -1.92
C SER A 109 -1.26 -11.47 -1.10
N GLN A 110 -0.15 -12.21 -1.02
CA GLN A 110 -0.01 -13.30 -0.06
C GLN A 110 0.29 -12.74 1.33
N THR A 111 -0.36 -13.27 2.35
CA THR A 111 -0.22 -12.80 3.73
C THR A 111 -0.33 -13.95 4.73
N SER A 112 -0.09 -13.64 6.00
CA SER A 112 -0.43 -14.49 7.14
C SER A 112 -1.09 -13.64 8.22
N GLN A 113 -2.05 -12.81 7.79
CA GLN A 113 -2.77 -11.89 8.66
C GLN A 113 -3.88 -12.63 9.39
N VAL A 114 -3.91 -12.52 10.72
CA VAL A 114 -5.05 -12.98 11.53
C VAL A 114 -6.24 -12.06 11.28
N ILE A 115 -7.37 -12.63 10.86
CA ILE A 115 -8.62 -11.88 10.59
C ILE A 115 -9.70 -12.14 11.63
N ILE A 116 -9.66 -13.28 12.31
CA ILE A 116 -10.46 -13.60 13.50
C ILE A 116 -9.50 -14.20 14.51
N ASP A 117 -9.55 -13.74 15.75
CA ASP A 117 -8.67 -14.25 16.82
C ASP A 117 -9.43 -15.09 17.86
N THR A 118 -10.73 -14.81 18.05
CA THR A 118 -11.58 -15.51 19.03
C THR A 118 -12.99 -15.75 18.49
N PRO A 119 -13.66 -16.88 18.85
CA PRO A 119 -13.16 -18.01 19.65
C PRO A 119 -12.25 -18.97 18.86
N ILE A 120 -12.09 -18.75 17.55
CA ILE A 120 -11.14 -19.48 16.71
C ILE A 120 -10.21 -18.47 16.02
N GLN A 121 -8.98 -18.91 15.75
CA GLN A 121 -8.02 -18.10 15.05
C GLN A 121 -8.07 -18.41 13.55
N LEU A 122 -8.57 -17.47 12.74
CA LEU A 122 -8.54 -17.57 11.29
C LEU A 122 -7.45 -16.67 10.72
N THR A 123 -6.52 -17.27 9.98
CA THR A 123 -5.41 -16.57 9.34
C THR A 123 -5.61 -16.59 7.83
N ALA A 124 -5.59 -15.41 7.22
CA ALA A 124 -5.68 -15.26 5.78
C ALA A 124 -4.37 -15.67 5.11
N GLU A 125 -4.45 -16.47 4.03
CA GLU A 125 -3.33 -16.81 3.15
C GLU A 125 -3.16 -15.76 2.05
N THR A 126 -4.26 -15.16 1.61
CA THR A 126 -4.29 -14.22 0.48
C THR A 126 -5.33 -13.13 0.72
N VAL A 127 -4.99 -11.90 0.37
CA VAL A 127 -5.86 -10.72 0.44
C VAL A 127 -6.12 -10.17 -0.95
N TYR A 128 -7.36 -9.78 -1.19
CA TYR A 128 -7.80 -9.00 -2.33
C TYR A 128 -8.21 -7.61 -1.82
N ASP A 129 -7.44 -6.58 -2.15
CA ASP A 129 -7.68 -5.20 -1.73
C ASP A 129 -8.36 -4.42 -2.87
N ALA A 130 -9.66 -4.17 -2.70
CA ALA A 130 -10.50 -3.42 -3.62
C ALA A 130 -10.78 -1.99 -3.12
N VAL A 131 -9.82 -1.39 -2.41
CA VAL A 131 -9.89 -0.04 -1.81
C VAL A 131 -10.94 0.11 -0.71
N TYR A 132 -12.22 -0.05 -1.03
CA TYR A 132 -13.34 0.07 -0.08
C TYR A 132 -13.81 -1.30 0.46
N LEU A 133 -13.35 -2.40 -0.15
CA LEU A 133 -13.54 -3.76 0.34
C LEU A 133 -12.20 -4.49 0.45
N LYS A 134 -12.08 -5.38 1.44
CA LYS A 134 -10.99 -6.36 1.55
C LYS A 134 -11.54 -7.77 1.60
N GLY A 135 -11.11 -8.60 0.66
CA GLY A 135 -11.38 -10.02 0.61
C GLY A 135 -10.24 -10.83 1.21
N TYR A 136 -10.54 -11.80 2.06
CA TYR A 136 -9.57 -12.69 2.69
C TYR A 136 -9.88 -14.15 2.38
N ILE A 137 -8.87 -14.88 1.91
CA ILE A 137 -8.93 -16.33 1.71
C ILE A 137 -8.27 -17.00 2.92
N VAL A 138 -8.99 -17.90 3.58
CA VAL A 138 -8.55 -18.62 4.77
C VAL A 138 -8.60 -20.12 4.50
N ASP A 139 -7.57 -20.86 4.89
CA ASP A 139 -7.64 -22.31 4.95
C ASP A 139 -8.45 -22.74 6.18
N MET A 140 -9.50 -23.53 5.95
CA MET A 140 -10.41 -24.03 6.99
C MET A 140 -10.14 -25.50 7.32
N THR A 141 -9.03 -26.08 6.85
CA THR A 141 -8.69 -27.50 7.06
C THR A 141 -8.70 -27.89 8.55
N ASP A 142 -8.22 -27.00 9.43
CA ASP A 142 -8.19 -27.23 10.88
C ASP A 142 -9.52 -26.87 11.60
N HIS A 143 -10.52 -26.43 10.84
CA HIS A 143 -11.81 -25.96 11.34
C HIS A 143 -13.00 -26.59 10.59
N PRO A 144 -13.12 -27.93 10.55
CA PRO A 144 -14.11 -28.64 9.71
C PRO A 144 -15.58 -28.40 10.09
N ASN A 145 -15.84 -27.94 11.31
CA ASN A 145 -17.19 -27.66 11.82
C ASN A 145 -17.55 -26.17 11.76
N PHE A 146 -16.75 -25.36 11.07
CA PHE A 146 -16.99 -23.92 11.00
C PHE A 146 -18.19 -23.59 10.11
N ASP A 147 -19.22 -22.96 10.68
CA ASP A 147 -20.37 -22.44 9.93
C ASP A 147 -20.24 -20.93 9.74
N ILE A 148 -20.03 -20.53 8.48
CA ILE A 148 -19.91 -19.13 8.10
C ILE A 148 -21.16 -18.30 8.38
N LYS A 149 -22.33 -18.94 8.44
CA LYS A 149 -23.61 -18.27 8.75
C LYS A 149 -23.67 -17.78 10.19
N GLY A 150 -22.85 -18.34 11.08
CA GLY A 150 -22.81 -18.00 12.50
C GLY A 150 -21.90 -16.83 12.85
N ILE A 151 -21.17 -16.27 11.88
CA ILE A 151 -20.20 -15.20 12.14
C ILE A 151 -20.88 -13.85 12.03
N SER A 152 -20.69 -13.03 13.06
CA SER A 152 -20.96 -11.60 13.00
C SER A 152 -19.72 -10.86 13.49
N MET A 153 -19.18 -9.98 12.65
CA MET A 153 -18.00 -9.17 12.97
C MET A 153 -18.19 -7.76 12.45
N LYS A 154 -17.55 -6.79 13.14
CA LYS A 154 -17.53 -5.40 12.69
C LYS A 154 -16.91 -5.34 11.29
N GLY A 155 -17.61 -4.70 10.36
CA GLY A 155 -17.18 -4.54 8.98
C GLY A 155 -17.29 -5.79 8.11
N LEU A 156 -17.70 -6.97 8.63
CA LEU A 156 -17.95 -8.14 7.78
C LEU A 156 -19.22 -7.92 6.95
N VAL A 157 -19.06 -7.92 5.62
CA VAL A 157 -20.13 -7.65 4.66
C VAL A 157 -20.67 -8.94 4.06
N ALA A 158 -19.79 -9.88 3.75
CA ALA A 158 -20.16 -11.14 3.11
C ALA A 158 -19.16 -12.25 3.45
N GLY A 159 -19.64 -13.49 3.41
CA GLY A 159 -18.82 -14.68 3.61
C GLY A 159 -19.31 -15.84 2.74
N ALA A 160 -18.39 -16.65 2.25
CA ALA A 160 -18.69 -17.92 1.59
C ALA A 160 -17.65 -19.00 1.94
N THR A 161 -18.03 -20.26 1.79
CA THR A 161 -17.12 -21.41 1.86
C THR A 161 -17.16 -22.14 0.53
N TYR A 162 -15.99 -22.54 0.03
CA TYR A 162 -15.88 -23.36 -1.17
C TYR A 162 -14.64 -24.25 -1.07
N GLY A 163 -14.84 -25.56 -1.23
CA GLY A 163 -13.79 -26.53 -0.92
C GLY A 163 -13.39 -26.50 0.56
N ARG A 164 -12.08 -26.46 0.84
CA ARG A 164 -11.53 -26.33 2.20
C ARG A 164 -11.22 -24.89 2.60
N ARG A 165 -11.76 -23.90 1.87
CA ARG A 165 -11.43 -22.49 2.06
C ARG A 165 -12.64 -21.67 2.48
N GLY A 166 -12.39 -20.70 3.34
CA GLY A 166 -13.28 -19.62 3.73
C GLY A 166 -12.92 -18.34 2.98
N TYR A 167 -13.94 -17.60 2.56
CA TYR A 167 -13.83 -16.38 1.79
C TYR A 167 -14.62 -15.31 2.53
N PHE A 168 -13.93 -14.28 3.01
CA PHE A 168 -14.55 -13.24 3.84
C PHE A 168 -14.32 -11.87 3.23
N ILE A 169 -15.37 -11.06 3.15
CA ILE A 169 -15.30 -9.68 2.65
C ILE A 169 -15.59 -8.72 3.78
N PHE A 170 -14.69 -7.78 4.00
CA PHE A 170 -14.83 -6.69 4.96
C PHE A 170 -14.89 -5.33 4.26
N GLU A 171 -15.67 -4.41 4.81
CA GLU A 171 -15.59 -2.98 4.50
C GLU A 171 -14.33 -2.39 5.11
N VAL A 172 -13.67 -1.51 4.36
CA VAL A 172 -12.48 -0.77 4.82
C VAL A 172 -12.97 0.54 5.44
N GLU A 173 -12.77 0.69 6.76
CA GLU A 173 -13.05 1.95 7.51
C GLU A 173 -12.01 3.04 7.24
#